data_AF-A0A9E3SZ16-F1
#
_entry.id   AF-A0A9E3SZ16-F1
#
_cell.length_a   1.000
_cell.length_b   1.000
_cell.length_c   1.000
_cell.angle_alpha   90.00
_cell.angle_beta   90.00
_cell.angle_gamma   90.00
#
_symmetry.space_group_name_H-M   'P 1'
#
loop_
_entity.id
_entity.type
_entity.pdbx_description
1 polymer ?
#
loop_
_entity_poly.entity_id
_entity_poly.type
_entity_poly.pdbx_seq_one_letter_code
_entity_poly.pdbx_strand_id
1 'polypeptide(L)'
;MSKLVLFLGILLMIGAIGILLFFVLLPEDMQSNQSVAAIHDALFCSPGEHYRQDIGGLVYGSDTQPLGRELTIYCENNEGQPRDVTGRSIAIMMGAFAVPFVLGLFMTIGSSIAMTARWSRRLMASAGSPPVTVYTNVPGKGVQHRTTVTQLSDAQVPAEAAEMIQQIMAGFQASAAQMQADEPNDLVSKLRQLEEARSANLISASEYDRLRQQILDRMDD
;
A
#
# COMPACT_ATOMS: atom_id res chain seq x y z
N MET A 1 -10.50 -2.70 -16.47
CA MET A 1 -11.38 -2.76 -15.28
C MET A 1 -10.67 -2.39 -13.97
N SER A 2 -9.51 -2.96 -13.60
CA SER A 2 -8.80 -2.63 -12.34
C SER A 2 -8.58 -1.14 -12.06
N LYS A 3 -8.28 -0.33 -13.10
CA LYS A 3 -8.07 1.12 -12.93
C LYS A 3 -9.36 1.84 -12.54
N LEU A 4 -10.51 1.45 -13.09
CA LEU A 4 -11.80 2.06 -12.77
C LEU A 4 -12.22 1.76 -11.33
N VAL A 5 -11.97 0.54 -10.84
CA VAL A 5 -12.26 0.16 -9.45
C VAL A 5 -11.40 0.95 -8.46
N LEU A 6 -10.12 1.18 -8.80
CA LEU A 6 -9.23 2.03 -7.99
C LEU A 6 -9.71 3.48 -7.96
N PHE A 7 -10.05 4.08 -9.10
CA PHE A 7 -10.60 5.44 -9.16
C PHE A 7 -11.91 5.57 -8.39
N LEU A 8 -12.80 4.58 -8.54
CA LEU A 8 -14.05 4.53 -7.80
C LEU A 8 -13.80 4.49 -6.29
N GLY A 9 -12.87 3.65 -5.83
CA GLY A 9 -12.52 3.54 -4.41
C GLY A 9 -11.96 4.84 -3.83
N ILE A 10 -11.09 5.55 -4.57
CA ILE A 10 -10.59 6.87 -4.16
C ILE A 10 -11.71 7.89 -4.07
N LEU A 11 -12.59 7.93 -5.08
CA LEU A 11 -13.73 8.85 -5.11
C LEU A 11 -14.67 8.61 -3.92
N LEU A 12 -14.88 7.34 -3.57
CA LEU A 12 -15.66 6.92 -2.40
C LEU A 12 -15.06 7.43 -1.08
N MET A 13 -13.72 7.36 -0.94
CA MET A 13 -13.00 7.87 0.22
C MET A 13 -13.10 9.40 0.33
N ILE A 14 -12.91 10.11 -0.79
CA ILE A 14 -13.06 11.57 -0.84
C ILE A 14 -14.50 11.96 -0.49
N GLY A 15 -15.50 11.23 -1.00
CA GLY A 15 -16.90 11.42 -0.67
C GLY A 15 -17.17 11.24 0.83
N ALA A 16 -16.63 10.19 1.44
CA ALA A 16 -16.76 9.97 2.88
C ALA A 16 -16.17 11.12 3.71
N ILE A 17 -14.97 11.59 3.35
CA ILE A 17 -14.35 12.76 4.00
C ILE A 17 -15.20 14.01 3.80
N GLY A 18 -15.73 14.23 2.59
CA GLY A 18 -16.61 15.34 2.29
C GLY A 18 -17.88 15.34 3.15
N ILE A 19 -18.49 14.16 3.34
CA ILE A 19 -19.66 13.99 4.23
C ILE A 19 -19.27 14.34 5.67
N LEU A 20 -18.16 13.81 6.18
CA LEU A 20 -17.70 14.10 7.54
C LEU A 20 -17.44 15.60 7.74
N LEU A 21 -16.71 16.21 6.81
CA LEU A 21 -16.42 17.65 6.85
C LEU A 21 -17.68 18.48 6.75
N PHE A 22 -18.64 18.08 5.92
CA PHE A 22 -19.94 18.74 5.83
C PHE A 22 -20.65 18.72 7.19
N PHE A 23 -20.73 17.58 7.87
CA PHE A 23 -21.36 17.50 9.19
C PHE A 23 -20.61 18.27 10.29
N VAL A 24 -19.28 18.30 10.25
CA VAL A 24 -18.45 18.92 11.32
C VAL A 24 -18.26 20.43 11.12
N LEU A 25 -18.15 20.89 9.87
CA LEU A 25 -17.79 22.28 9.54
C LEU A 25 -18.97 23.13 9.09
N LEU A 26 -20.20 22.58 9.01
CA LEU A 26 -21.35 23.38 8.64
C LEU A 26 -21.54 24.50 9.67
N PRO A 27 -21.41 25.78 9.26
CA PRO A 27 -21.63 26.90 10.16
C PRO A 27 -23.10 26.94 10.58
N GLU A 28 -23.36 27.29 11.84
CA GLU A 28 -24.72 27.36 12.41
C GLU A 28 -25.67 28.23 11.57
N ASP A 29 -25.12 29.26 10.92
CA ASP A 29 -25.86 30.19 10.06
C ASP A 29 -26.56 29.50 8.87
N MET A 30 -26.05 28.36 8.42
CA MET A 30 -26.65 27.59 7.32
C MET A 30 -27.87 26.77 7.72
N GLN A 31 -28.20 26.65 9.01
CA GLN A 31 -29.44 25.99 9.46
C GLN A 31 -30.70 26.80 9.10
N SER A 32 -30.56 28.08 8.76
CA SER A 32 -31.67 28.92 8.28
C SER A 32 -32.15 28.56 6.87
N ASN A 33 -31.36 27.80 6.10
CA ASN A 33 -31.74 27.38 4.76
C ASN A 33 -32.68 26.17 4.82
N GLN A 34 -33.93 26.36 4.41
CA GLN A 34 -34.98 25.34 4.42
C GLN A 34 -34.58 24.02 3.73
N SER A 35 -33.70 24.07 2.72
CA SER A 35 -33.24 22.88 2.01
C SER A 35 -32.36 22.00 2.87
N VAL A 36 -31.48 22.61 3.68
CA VAL A 36 -30.55 21.90 4.56
C VAL A 36 -31.32 21.38 5.78
N ALA A 37 -32.28 22.15 6.30
CA ALA A 37 -33.16 21.72 7.37
C ALA A 37 -33.99 20.48 6.97
N ALA A 38 -34.60 20.48 5.78
CA ALA A 38 -35.40 19.35 5.30
C ALA A 38 -34.61 18.04 5.18
N ILE A 39 -33.33 18.11 4.80
CA ILE A 39 -32.45 16.93 4.73
C ILE A 39 -32.14 16.40 6.14
N HIS A 40 -31.88 17.29 7.11
CA HIS A 40 -31.64 16.90 8.49
C HIS A 40 -32.89 16.28 9.13
N ASP A 41 -34.06 16.90 8.92
CA ASP A 41 -35.35 16.40 9.41
C ASP A 41 -35.61 14.98 8.89
N ALA A 42 -35.42 14.75 7.59
CA ALA A 42 -35.65 13.44 6.98
C ALA A 42 -34.65 12.37 7.42
N LEU A 43 -33.41 12.75 7.75
CA LEU A 43 -32.34 11.80 8.10
C LEU A 43 -32.38 11.41 9.59
N PHE A 44 -32.65 12.36 10.47
CA PHE A 44 -32.52 12.18 11.92
C PHE A 44 -33.87 12.11 12.65
N CYS A 45 -34.89 12.80 12.15
CA CYS A 45 -36.18 12.95 12.82
C CYS A 45 -37.27 12.07 12.19
N SER A 46 -38.39 11.92 12.90
CA SER A 46 -39.58 11.26 12.36
C SER A 46 -40.39 12.23 11.49
N PRO A 47 -41.26 11.74 10.59
CA PRO A 47 -42.06 12.61 9.73
C PRO A 47 -42.88 13.62 10.54
N GLY A 48 -42.71 14.92 10.26
CA GLY A 48 -43.41 15.99 10.96
C GLY A 48 -42.72 16.47 12.25
N GLU A 49 -41.48 16.06 12.50
CA GLU A 49 -40.60 16.65 13.52
C GLU A 49 -39.52 17.52 12.86
N HIS A 50 -39.02 18.51 13.59
CA HIS A 50 -37.96 19.41 13.15
C HIS A 50 -36.68 19.21 13.95
N TYR A 51 -35.56 19.14 13.24
CA TYR A 51 -34.24 19.00 13.78
C TYR A 51 -33.77 20.30 14.42
N ARG A 52 -33.36 20.22 15.69
CA ARG A 52 -32.86 21.37 16.46
C ARG A 52 -31.59 20.98 17.19
N GLN A 53 -30.54 21.79 17.01
CA GLN A 53 -29.32 21.68 17.81
C GLN A 53 -29.38 22.73 18.91
N ASP A 54 -29.11 22.31 20.14
CA ASP A 54 -28.95 23.22 21.25
C ASP A 54 -27.53 23.08 21.80
N ILE A 55 -26.80 24.18 21.81
CA ILE A 55 -25.48 24.23 22.44
C ILE A 55 -25.71 24.47 23.93
N GLY A 56 -25.60 23.39 24.69
CA GLY A 56 -25.72 23.40 26.14
C GLY A 56 -24.58 24.14 26.84
N GLY A 57 -24.55 23.97 28.15
CA GLY A 57 -23.55 24.60 29.03
C GLY A 57 -22.12 24.18 28.70
N LEU A 58 -21.16 24.95 29.24
CA LEU A 58 -19.76 24.58 29.26
C LEU A 58 -19.60 23.33 30.13
N VAL A 59 -18.98 22.29 29.57
CA VAL A 59 -18.62 21.08 30.32
C VAL A 59 -17.28 21.35 30.99
N TYR A 60 -17.29 21.33 32.32
CA TYR A 60 -16.09 21.58 33.13
C TYR A 60 -15.43 20.26 33.50
N GLY A 61 -14.11 20.20 33.31
CA GLY A 61 -13.28 19.09 33.82
C GLY A 61 -13.05 19.17 35.32
N SER A 62 -12.30 18.21 35.84
CA SER A 62 -11.90 18.16 37.27
C SER A 62 -11.21 19.44 37.75
N ASP A 63 -10.53 20.18 36.86
CA ASP A 63 -9.76 21.39 37.18
C ASP A 63 -10.47 22.71 36.82
N THR A 64 -11.81 22.73 36.71
CA THR A 64 -12.61 23.94 36.38
C THR A 64 -12.29 24.59 35.02
N GLN A 65 -11.42 23.97 34.20
CA GLN A 65 -11.18 24.39 32.83
C GLN A 65 -12.33 23.89 31.93
N PRO A 66 -12.87 24.75 31.04
CA PRO A 66 -13.87 24.33 30.08
C PRO A 66 -13.24 23.36 29.08
N LEU A 67 -13.67 22.09 29.13
CA LEU A 67 -13.22 21.04 28.21
C LEU A 67 -13.95 21.11 26.86
N GLY A 68 -15.16 21.68 26.87
CA GLY A 68 -15.98 21.81 25.68
C GLY A 68 -17.35 22.37 26.02
N ARG A 69 -18.23 22.36 25.01
CA ARG A 69 -19.65 22.63 25.18
C ARG A 69 -20.41 21.36 24.89
N GLU A 70 -21.48 21.14 25.65
CA GLU A 70 -22.38 20.03 25.39
C GLU A 70 -23.17 20.33 24.12
N LEU A 71 -23.04 19.47 23.11
CA LEU A 71 -23.88 19.54 21.91
C LEU A 71 -25.00 18.52 22.06
N THR A 72 -26.21 19.02 22.26
CA THR A 72 -27.39 18.16 22.35
C THR A 72 -28.27 18.35 21.12
N ILE A 73 -28.72 17.23 20.56
CA ILE A 73 -29.48 17.19 19.32
C ILE A 73 -30.88 16.65 19.64
N TYR A 74 -31.88 17.46 19.35
CA TYR A 74 -33.28 17.14 19.60
C TYR A 74 -34.09 17.20 18.30
N CYS A 75 -35.14 16.38 18.25
CA CYS A 75 -36.22 16.56 17.30
C CYS A 75 -37.42 17.13 18.04
N GLU A 76 -37.95 18.26 17.57
CA GLU A 76 -39.12 18.93 18.15
C GLU A 76 -40.35 18.55 17.33
N ASN A 77 -41.39 18.01 17.97
CA ASN A 77 -42.63 17.69 17.28
C ASN A 77 -43.48 18.96 17.04
N ASN A 78 -44.60 18.82 16.32
CA ASN A 78 -45.52 19.94 16.06
C ASN A 78 -46.14 20.58 17.34
N GLU A 79 -45.99 19.93 18.49
CA GLU A 79 -46.48 20.42 19.80
C GLU A 79 -45.36 21.10 20.62
N GLY A 80 -44.15 21.20 20.08
CA GLY A 80 -43.00 21.82 20.75
C GLY A 80 -42.31 20.92 21.79
N GLN A 81 -42.60 19.61 21.81
CA GLN A 81 -41.96 18.69 22.74
C GLN A 81 -40.63 18.18 22.16
N PRO A 82 -39.50 18.38 22.86
CA PRO A 82 -38.20 17.91 22.42
C PRO A 82 -38.03 16.40 22.70
N ARG A 83 -37.51 15.68 21.71
CA ARG A 83 -37.10 14.28 21.81
C ARG A 83 -35.59 14.18 21.58
N ASP A 84 -34.85 13.70 22.57
CA ASP A 84 -33.40 13.50 22.44
C ASP A 84 -33.11 12.40 21.41
N VAL A 85 -32.32 12.76 20.40
CA VAL A 85 -31.87 11.87 19.33
C VAL A 85 -30.35 11.85 19.18
N THR A 86 -29.62 12.46 20.12
CA THR A 86 -28.17 12.66 20.04
C THR A 86 -27.42 11.36 19.74
N GLY A 87 -27.70 10.29 20.50
CA GLY A 87 -27.05 8.99 20.31
C GLY A 87 -27.36 8.34 18.95
N ARG A 88 -28.59 8.49 18.46
CA ARG A 88 -29.00 7.97 17.15
C ARG A 88 -28.33 8.75 16.02
N SER A 89 -28.27 10.08 16.13
CA SER A 89 -27.64 10.95 15.14
C SER A 89 -26.15 10.66 15.00
N ILE A 90 -25.44 10.47 16.12
CA ILE A 90 -24.02 10.07 16.11
C ILE A 90 -23.83 8.71 15.42
N ALA A 91 -24.67 7.72 15.72
CA ALA A 91 -24.59 6.41 15.09
C ALA A 91 -24.82 6.46 13.57
N ILE A 92 -25.78 7.26 13.12
CA ILE A 92 -26.04 7.47 11.69
C ILE A 92 -24.86 8.15 11.02
N MET A 93 -24.28 9.21 11.62
CA MET A 93 -23.09 9.89 11.08
C MET A 93 -21.89 8.95 10.99
N MET A 94 -21.65 8.14 12.04
CA MET A 94 -20.60 7.12 12.01
C MET A 94 -20.84 6.11 10.90
N GLY A 95 -22.08 5.63 10.71
CA GLY A 95 -22.42 4.72 9.62
C GLY A 95 -22.22 5.35 8.24
N ALA A 96 -22.69 6.58 8.06
CA ALA A 96 -22.59 7.34 6.80
C ALA A 96 -21.14 7.61 6.40
N PHE A 97 -20.22 7.73 7.35
CA PHE A 97 -18.78 7.85 7.08
C PHE A 97 -18.10 6.47 6.92
N ALA A 98 -18.29 5.57 7.88
CA ALA A 98 -17.53 4.33 7.98
C ALA A 98 -17.84 3.37 6.83
N VAL A 99 -19.11 3.24 6.42
CA VAL A 99 -19.51 2.34 5.33
C VAL A 99 -18.80 2.69 4.01
N PRO A 100 -18.92 3.92 3.48
CA PRO A 100 -18.22 4.29 2.25
C PRO A 100 -16.70 4.27 2.42
N PHE A 101 -16.18 4.71 3.56
CA PHE A 101 -14.74 4.68 3.80
C PHE A 101 -14.17 3.24 3.76
N VAL A 102 -14.78 2.31 4.47
CA VAL A 102 -14.33 0.92 4.53
C VAL A 102 -14.47 0.23 3.17
N LEU A 103 -15.57 0.47 2.45
CA LEU A 103 -15.76 -0.04 1.09
C LEU A 103 -14.70 0.51 0.13
N GLY A 104 -14.43 1.82 0.17
CA GLY A 104 -13.39 2.46 -0.62
C GLY A 104 -12.00 1.91 -0.31
N LEU A 105 -11.69 1.71 0.98
CA LEU A 105 -10.44 1.12 1.45
C LEU A 105 -10.26 -0.31 0.93
N PHE A 106 -11.26 -1.19 1.07
CA PHE A 106 -11.15 -2.56 0.58
C PHE A 106 -11.02 -2.61 -0.96
N MET A 107 -11.77 -1.76 -1.68
CA MET A 107 -11.65 -1.66 -3.14
C MET A 107 -10.27 -1.19 -3.58
N THR A 108 -9.68 -0.20 -2.91
CA THR A 108 -8.35 0.32 -3.26
C THR A 108 -7.25 -0.67 -2.93
N ILE A 109 -7.30 -1.35 -1.77
CA ILE A 109 -6.34 -2.39 -1.39
C ILE A 109 -6.41 -3.57 -2.37
N GLY A 110 -7.61 -4.09 -2.64
CA GLY A 110 -7.80 -5.22 -3.56
C GLY A 110 -7.34 -4.89 -4.99
N SER A 111 -7.62 -3.67 -5.45
CA SER A 111 -7.17 -3.21 -6.77
C SER A 111 -5.65 -3.04 -6.85
N SER A 112 -5.03 -2.57 -5.77
CA SER A 112 -3.58 -2.38 -5.68
C SER A 112 -2.86 -3.72 -5.75
N ILE A 113 -3.31 -4.73 -4.99
CA ILE A 113 -2.71 -6.07 -5.02
C ILE A 113 -2.79 -6.69 -6.42
N ALA A 114 -3.94 -6.59 -7.09
CA ALA A 114 -4.13 -7.11 -8.45
C ALA A 114 -3.25 -6.39 -9.50
N MET A 115 -2.98 -5.10 -9.30
CA MET A 115 -2.13 -4.30 -10.19
C MET A 115 -0.65 -4.61 -9.94
N THR A 116 -0.22 -4.68 -8.69
CA THR A 116 1.15 -5.03 -8.29
C THR A 116 1.50 -6.46 -8.72
N ALA A 117 0.60 -7.43 -8.61
CA ALA A 117 0.84 -8.81 -9.06
C ALA A 117 1.01 -8.97 -10.59
N ARG A 118 0.53 -7.99 -11.38
CA ARG A 118 0.74 -7.94 -12.84
C ARG A 118 2.01 -7.17 -13.19
N TRP A 119 2.30 -6.11 -12.44
CA TRP A 119 3.49 -5.30 -12.66
C TRP A 119 4.76 -5.99 -12.14
N SER A 120 4.70 -6.71 -11.02
CA SER A 120 5.78 -7.56 -10.53
C SER A 120 6.12 -8.69 -11.49
N ARG A 121 5.12 -9.30 -12.16
CA ARG A 121 5.37 -10.28 -13.24
C ARG A 121 6.03 -9.65 -14.47
N ARG A 122 5.72 -8.39 -14.80
CA ARG A 122 6.38 -7.67 -15.90
C ARG A 122 7.77 -7.17 -15.55
N LEU A 123 7.97 -6.74 -14.30
CA LEU A 123 9.27 -6.37 -13.77
C LEU A 123 10.16 -7.59 -13.59
N MET A 124 9.65 -8.75 -13.17
CA MET A 124 10.41 -10.01 -13.20
C MET A 124 10.66 -10.50 -14.63
N ALA A 125 9.77 -10.22 -15.58
CA ALA A 125 10.00 -10.48 -17.00
C ALA A 125 10.93 -9.46 -17.68
N SER A 126 11.12 -8.25 -17.12
CA SER A 126 12.04 -7.22 -17.63
C SER A 126 13.34 -7.11 -16.82
N ALA A 127 13.37 -7.64 -15.60
CA ALA A 127 14.55 -7.83 -14.75
C ALA A 127 15.14 -9.24 -14.94
N GLY A 128 14.43 -10.12 -15.68
CA GLY A 128 14.99 -11.33 -16.25
C GLY A 128 15.86 -10.98 -17.45
N SER A 129 17.17 -10.96 -17.21
CA SER A 129 18.26 -10.94 -18.19
C SER A 129 18.68 -9.55 -18.68
N PRO A 130 19.85 -9.01 -18.23
CA PRO A 130 20.50 -7.94 -18.98
C PRO A 130 20.70 -8.38 -20.43
N PRO A 131 20.55 -7.48 -21.42
CA PRO A 131 20.69 -7.83 -22.83
C PRO A 131 22.05 -8.49 -23.09
N VAL A 132 22.05 -9.79 -23.40
CA VAL A 132 23.29 -10.51 -23.75
C VAL A 132 23.61 -10.16 -25.19
N THR A 133 24.76 -9.52 -25.40
CA THR A 133 25.28 -9.25 -26.74
C THR A 133 26.16 -10.42 -27.15
N VAL A 134 25.71 -11.22 -28.11
CA VAL A 134 26.49 -12.36 -28.63
C VAL A 134 27.31 -11.88 -29.82
N TYR A 135 28.62 -12.13 -29.78
CA TYR A 135 29.54 -11.90 -30.88
C TYR A 135 29.83 -13.23 -31.56
N THR A 136 29.29 -13.45 -32.75
CA THR A 136 29.65 -14.62 -33.57
C THR A 136 30.87 -14.24 -34.41
N ASN A 137 32.08 -14.49 -33.89
CA ASN A 137 33.32 -14.25 -34.61
C ASN A 137 33.99 -15.56 -35.01
N VAL A 138 34.38 -15.66 -36.28
CA VAL A 138 35.29 -16.70 -36.75
C VAL A 138 36.72 -16.24 -36.44
N PRO A 139 37.61 -17.09 -35.90
CA PRO A 139 38.97 -16.71 -35.56
C PRO A 139 39.71 -16.07 -36.76
N GLY A 140 40.27 -14.87 -36.55
CA GLY A 140 41.06 -14.17 -37.56
C GLY A 140 40.30 -13.20 -38.50
N LYS A 141 39.01 -12.95 -38.29
CA LYS A 141 38.26 -11.90 -39.02
C LYS A 141 37.54 -10.95 -38.06
N GLY A 142 37.37 -9.69 -38.49
CA GLY A 142 36.67 -8.65 -37.73
C GLY A 142 35.19 -8.99 -37.50
N VAL A 143 34.61 -8.40 -36.46
CA VAL A 143 33.25 -8.71 -36.00
C VAL A 143 32.21 -8.51 -37.10
N GLN A 144 31.54 -9.59 -37.53
CA GLN A 144 30.57 -9.50 -38.63
C GLN A 144 29.12 -9.33 -38.16
N HIS A 145 28.74 -9.86 -36.98
CA HIS A 145 27.38 -9.75 -36.48
C HIS A 145 27.32 -9.43 -34.99
N ARG A 146 26.51 -8.42 -34.66
CA ARG A 146 26.15 -8.02 -33.29
C ARG A 146 24.64 -8.14 -33.16
N THR A 147 24.17 -9.02 -32.29
CA THR A 147 22.74 -9.08 -31.95
C THR A 147 22.55 -8.92 -30.44
N THR A 148 21.50 -8.22 -30.06
CA THR A 148 21.13 -7.96 -28.67
C THR A 148 19.83 -8.69 -28.40
N VAL A 149 19.89 -9.77 -27.64
CA VAL A 149 18.72 -10.60 -27.36
C VAL A 149 18.10 -10.14 -26.04
N THR A 150 16.88 -9.61 -26.10
CA THR A 150 16.09 -9.20 -24.93
C THR A 150 14.94 -10.16 -24.62
N GLN A 151 14.49 -10.97 -25.59
CA GLN A 151 13.49 -12.03 -25.41
C GLN A 151 13.80 -13.22 -26.33
N LEU A 152 13.75 -14.44 -25.79
CA LEU A 152 14.07 -15.68 -26.53
C LEU A 152 13.14 -15.95 -27.72
N SER A 153 11.98 -15.31 -27.76
CA SER A 153 10.95 -15.45 -28.79
C SER A 153 11.17 -14.57 -30.03
N ASP A 154 12.09 -13.60 -29.99
CA ASP A 154 12.31 -12.65 -31.11
C ASP A 154 13.61 -12.88 -31.87
N ALA A 155 14.37 -13.91 -31.50
CA ALA A 155 15.69 -14.14 -32.04
C ALA A 155 15.64 -15.16 -33.18
N GLN A 156 15.74 -14.68 -34.43
CA GLN A 156 16.16 -15.51 -35.57
C GLN A 156 17.63 -15.89 -35.37
N VAL A 157 17.86 -16.82 -34.45
CA VAL A 157 19.17 -17.39 -34.15
C VAL A 157 19.36 -18.59 -35.07
N PRO A 158 20.42 -18.65 -35.89
CA PRO A 158 20.75 -19.86 -36.63
C PRO A 158 20.95 -21.02 -35.65
N ALA A 159 20.42 -22.21 -35.98
CA ALA A 159 20.26 -23.34 -35.05
C ALA A 159 21.53 -23.72 -34.27
N GLU A 160 22.70 -23.51 -34.87
CA GLU A 160 24.01 -23.78 -34.27
C GLU A 160 24.31 -22.90 -33.03
N ALA A 161 23.84 -21.65 -33.01
CA ALA A 161 24.02 -20.75 -31.87
C ALA A 161 22.97 -20.97 -30.76
N ALA A 162 21.86 -21.66 -31.05
CA ALA A 162 20.82 -21.96 -30.07
C ALA A 162 21.27 -23.01 -29.05
N GLU A 163 22.05 -24.02 -29.48
CA GLU A 163 22.58 -25.06 -28.59
C GLU A 163 23.61 -24.49 -27.61
N MET A 164 24.49 -23.62 -28.09
CA MET A 164 25.49 -22.95 -27.24
C MET A 164 24.83 -22.04 -26.19
N ILE A 165 23.75 -21.35 -26.56
CA ILE A 165 22.98 -20.51 -25.64
C ILE A 165 22.24 -21.35 -24.60
N GLN A 166 21.66 -22.50 -24.97
CA GLN A 166 21.00 -23.40 -24.01
C GLN A 166 21.98 -23.95 -22.96
N GLN A 167 23.20 -24.30 -23.38
CA GLN A 167 24.22 -24.82 -22.46
C GLN A 167 24.68 -23.76 -21.44
N ILE A 168 24.84 -22.50 -21.88
CA ILE A 168 25.19 -21.38 -21.01
C ILE A 168 24.01 -21.04 -20.07
N MET A 169 22.78 -21.08 -20.57
CA MET A 169 21.58 -20.74 -19.79
C MET A 169 21.25 -21.80 -18.73
N ALA A 170 21.48 -23.08 -19.02
CA ALA A 170 21.34 -24.17 -18.05
C ALA A 170 22.34 -24.01 -16.89
N GLY A 171 23.57 -23.58 -17.17
CA GLY A 171 24.56 -23.25 -16.13
C GLY A 171 24.15 -22.06 -15.26
N PHE A 172 23.48 -21.06 -15.86
CA PHE A 172 23.02 -19.85 -15.17
C PHE A 172 21.74 -20.06 -14.34
N GLN A 173 20.82 -20.92 -14.80
CA GLN A 173 19.61 -21.27 -14.04
C GLN A 173 19.93 -22.04 -12.74
N ALA A 174 20.95 -22.90 -12.77
CA ALA A 174 21.42 -23.57 -11.56
C ALA A 174 21.97 -22.57 -10.52
N SER A 175 22.60 -21.48 -10.96
CA SER A 175 23.11 -20.42 -10.08
C SER A 175 22.02 -19.46 -9.61
N ALA A 176 21.01 -19.18 -10.44
CA ALA A 176 19.90 -18.30 -10.11
C ALA A 176 18.92 -18.92 -9.09
N ALA A 177 18.70 -20.24 -9.13
CA ALA A 177 17.91 -20.96 -8.13
C ALA A 177 18.53 -20.89 -6.72
N GLN A 178 19.85 -20.65 -6.64
CA GLN A 178 20.60 -20.52 -5.39
C GLN A 178 20.52 -19.09 -4.80
N MET A 179 20.12 -18.08 -5.58
CA MET A 179 19.99 -16.68 -5.15
C MET A 179 18.60 -16.29 -4.64
N GLN A 180 17.55 -17.09 -4.89
CA GLN A 180 16.17 -16.77 -4.51
C GLN A 180 15.81 -17.10 -3.05
N ALA A 181 16.77 -17.55 -2.24
CA ALA A 181 16.55 -17.98 -0.86
C ALA A 181 16.99 -16.98 0.22
N ASP A 182 17.47 -15.78 -0.11
CA ASP A 182 18.11 -14.90 0.88
C ASP A 182 17.69 -13.42 0.78
N GLU A 183 16.74 -13.02 1.63
CA GLU A 183 16.84 -11.85 2.55
C GLU A 183 15.56 -11.80 3.42
N PRO A 184 15.68 -11.97 4.75
CA PRO A 184 16.36 -11.00 5.63
C PRO A 184 17.31 -11.65 6.67
N ASN A 185 18.35 -12.38 6.22
CA ASN A 185 19.29 -13.11 7.09
C ASN A 185 20.78 -12.85 6.76
N ASP A 186 21.12 -11.62 6.36
CA ASP A 186 22.46 -11.21 5.90
C ASP A 186 23.60 -11.47 6.93
N LEU A 187 23.32 -11.50 8.23
CA LEU A 187 24.32 -11.85 9.26
C LEU A 187 24.67 -13.35 9.24
N VAL A 188 23.65 -14.21 9.21
CA VAL A 188 23.83 -15.66 9.32
C VAL A 188 24.51 -16.21 8.07
N SER A 189 24.16 -15.69 6.89
CA SER A 189 24.79 -16.09 5.63
C SER A 189 26.27 -15.68 5.57
N LYS A 190 26.62 -14.45 5.99
CA LYS A 190 28.01 -13.97 6.03
C LYS A 190 28.87 -14.74 7.04
N LEU A 191 28.34 -15.05 8.22
CA LEU A 191 29.05 -15.86 9.21
C LEU A 191 29.24 -17.30 8.73
N ARG A 192 28.24 -17.89 8.07
CA ARG A 192 28.34 -19.23 7.50
C ARG A 192 29.38 -19.29 6.37
N GLN A 193 29.46 -18.26 5.54
CA GLN A 193 30.45 -18.17 4.47
C GLN A 193 31.89 -18.08 5.01
N LEU A 194 32.11 -17.33 6.10
CA LEU A 194 33.41 -17.29 6.78
C LEU A 194 33.78 -18.64 7.42
N GLU A 195 32.80 -19.32 8.01
CA GLU A 195 33.02 -20.64 8.63
C GLU A 195 33.36 -21.70 7.57
N GLU A 196 32.70 -21.65 6.42
CA GLU A 196 32.99 -22.52 5.28
C GLU A 196 34.40 -22.26 4.72
N ALA A 197 34.82 -21.00 4.57
CA ALA A 197 36.17 -20.64 4.13
C ALA A 197 37.25 -21.12 5.12
N ARG A 198 37.00 -21.04 6.43
CA ARG A 198 37.90 -21.59 7.47
C ARG A 198 37.97 -23.12 7.37
N SER A 199 36.82 -23.79 7.22
CA SER A 199 36.75 -25.25 7.14
C SER A 199 37.45 -25.82 5.90
N ALA A 200 37.48 -25.03 4.81
CA ALA A 200 38.22 -25.33 3.59
C ALA A 200 39.73 -25.02 3.70
N ASN A 201 40.24 -24.61 4.88
CA ASN A 201 41.62 -24.15 5.12
C ASN A 201 42.06 -22.98 4.20
N LEU A 202 41.11 -22.20 3.66
CA LEU A 202 41.40 -21.03 2.82
C LEU A 202 41.81 -19.81 3.65
N ILE A 203 41.43 -19.79 4.94
CA ILE A 203 41.80 -18.74 5.89
C ILE A 203 42.28 -19.35 7.20
N SER A 204 43.21 -18.69 7.88
CA SER A 204 43.70 -19.12 9.19
C SER A 204 42.69 -18.81 10.30
N ALA A 205 42.79 -19.53 11.43
CA ALA A 205 41.91 -19.30 12.58
C ALA A 205 41.96 -17.85 13.10
N SER A 206 43.13 -17.23 13.08
CA SER A 206 43.31 -15.82 13.46
C SER A 206 42.67 -14.82 12.49
N GLU A 207 42.62 -15.14 11.19
CA GLU A 207 41.97 -14.29 10.20
C GLU A 207 40.44 -14.40 10.26
N TYR A 208 39.94 -15.59 10.55
CA TYR A 208 38.52 -15.83 10.80
C TYR A 208 38.01 -14.96 11.97
N ASP A 209 38.72 -14.96 13.10
CA ASP A 209 38.31 -14.19 14.28
C ASP A 209 38.30 -12.69 14.01
N ARG A 210 39.30 -12.18 13.27
CA ARG A 210 39.38 -10.76 12.88
C ARG A 210 38.21 -10.34 11.96
N LEU A 211 37.89 -11.16 10.97
CA LEU A 211 36.82 -10.88 10.01
C LEU A 211 35.44 -10.99 10.65
N ARG A 212 35.24 -11.97 11.54
CA ARG A 212 34.01 -12.12 12.32
C ARG A 212 33.75 -10.87 13.15
N GLN A 213 34.77 -10.35 13.83
CA GLN A 213 34.63 -9.19 14.70
C GLN A 213 34.35 -7.90 13.89
N GLN A 214 35.00 -7.76 12.72
CA GLN A 214 34.75 -6.64 11.81
C GLN A 214 33.33 -6.61 11.23
N ILE A 215 32.67 -7.77 11.10
CA ILE A 215 31.26 -7.86 10.68
C ILE A 215 30.32 -7.46 11.82
N LEU A 216 30.62 -7.90 13.04
CA LEU A 216 29.83 -7.54 14.22
C LEU A 216 29.92 -6.04 14.52
N ASP A 217 31.12 -5.46 14.47
CA ASP A 217 31.34 -4.02 14.73
C ASP A 217 30.59 -3.11 13.74
N ARG A 218 30.44 -3.53 12.47
CA ARG A 218 29.69 -2.76 11.46
C ARG A 218 28.18 -2.75 11.66
N MET A 219 27.66 -3.52 12.60
CA MET A 219 26.24 -3.60 12.91
C MET A 219 25.86 -2.91 14.23
N ASP A 220 26.84 -2.59 15.07
CA ASP A 220 26.64 -1.82 16.30
C ASP A 220 26.66 -0.29 16.05
N ASP A 221 27.13 0.15 14.87
CA ASP A 221 27.07 1.53 14.34
C ASP A 221 25.81 1.78 13.47
#